data_AF-A0A502G3Q2-F1
#
_entry.id   AF-A0A502G3Q2-F1
#
_cell.length_a   1.000
_cell.length_b   1.000
_cell.length_c   1.000
_cell.angle_alpha   90.00
_cell.angle_beta   90.00
_cell.angle_gamma   90.00
#
_symmetry.space_group_name_H-M   'P 1'
#
loop_
_entity.id
_entity.type
_entity.pdbx_description
1 polymer ?
#
loop_
_entity_poly.entity_id
_entity_poly.type
_entity_poly.pdbx_seq_one_letter_code
_entity_poly.pdbx_strand_id
1 'polypeptide(L)'
;MTCNECGHVRICDREALIHHRTRHRAGLDWASVRASLPCWNAGCGSKHTRVEALPFSQDRVELRRKRAETILMNLALSVLHAASYREKDVPIATPDVRLALRVLYPYLRDETHLRSYWAAAVAPRDHAWDSCHRPYEAIVAALLKCGLTVDAELR
;
A
#
# COMPACT_ATOMS: atom_id res chain seq x y z
N MET A 1 0.21 18.67 8.19
CA MET A 1 1.33 19.41 8.80
C MET A 1 1.32 20.81 8.25
N THR A 2 1.40 21.80 9.11
CA THR A 2 1.45 23.23 8.75
C THR A 2 2.68 23.83 9.41
N CYS A 3 3.53 24.51 8.65
CA CYS A 3 4.66 25.25 9.20
C CYS A 3 4.19 26.62 9.68
N ASN A 4 4.47 26.96 10.94
CA ASN A 4 4.09 28.26 11.51
C ASN A 4 5.02 29.39 11.04
N GLU A 5 6.16 29.06 10.41
CA GLU A 5 7.17 30.04 9.98
C GLU A 5 6.99 30.43 8.51
N CYS A 6 6.96 29.46 7.59
CA CYS A 6 6.76 29.74 6.15
C CYS A 6 5.33 29.52 5.66
N GLY A 7 4.40 29.13 6.53
CA GLY A 7 3.01 28.85 6.16
C GLY A 7 2.81 27.58 5.32
N HIS A 8 3.86 26.84 4.98
CA HIS A 8 3.77 25.66 4.12
C HIS A 8 2.87 24.58 4.75
N VAL A 9 1.87 24.14 3.99
CA VAL A 9 0.96 23.06 4.36
C VAL A 9 1.28 21.82 3.54
N ARG A 10 1.42 20.69 4.22
CA ARG A 10 1.58 19.38 3.60
C ARG A 10 0.71 18.34 4.29
N ILE A 11 -0.05 17.61 3.48
CA ILE A 11 -0.72 16.38 3.91
C ILE A 11 0.24 15.23 3.63
N CYS A 12 0.48 14.41 4.65
CA CYS A 12 1.28 13.20 4.55
C CYS A 12 0.39 12.03 4.94
N ASP A 13 0.39 10.97 4.16
CA ASP A 13 -0.18 9.71 4.62
C ASP A 13 0.68 9.12 5.75
N ARG A 14 0.11 8.11 6.44
CA ARG A 14 0.77 7.46 7.58
C ARG A 14 2.06 6.77 7.17
N GLU A 15 2.10 6.12 6.01
CA GLU A 15 3.25 5.35 5.54
C GLU A 15 4.43 6.26 5.18
N ALA A 16 4.18 7.37 4.48
CA ALA A 16 5.17 8.40 4.18
C ALA A 16 5.77 8.99 5.46
N LEU A 17 4.95 9.17 6.50
CA LEU A 17 5.41 9.63 7.81
C LEU A 17 6.26 8.57 8.52
N ILE A 18 5.83 7.29 8.50
CA ILE A 18 6.60 6.16 9.05
C ILE A 18 7.95 6.04 8.35
N HIS A 19 7.98 6.06 7.02
CA HIS A 19 9.20 5.96 6.23
C HIS A 19 10.17 7.11 6.53
N HIS A 20 9.69 8.35 6.56
CA HIS A 20 10.51 9.52 6.88
C HIS A 20 11.15 9.37 8.27
N ARG A 21 10.35 9.05 9.29
CA ARG A 21 10.85 8.96 10.67
C ARG A 21 11.77 7.78 10.89
N THR A 22 11.50 6.64 10.25
CA THR A 22 12.38 5.47 10.27
C THR A 22 13.75 5.80 9.67
N ARG A 23 13.78 6.49 8.52
CA ARG A 23 15.03 6.96 7.88
C ARG A 23 15.84 7.88 8.79
N HIS A 24 15.16 8.69 9.59
CA HIS A 24 15.79 9.61 10.54
C HIS A 24 15.95 9.04 11.96
N ARG A 25 15.70 7.73 12.16
CA ARG A 25 15.78 7.05 13.46
C ARG A 25 15.00 7.77 14.58
N ALA A 26 13.86 8.36 14.23
CA ALA A 26 13.01 9.11 15.14
C ALA A 26 11.84 8.25 15.65
N GLY A 27 11.37 8.52 16.88
CA GLY A 27 10.27 7.77 17.50
C GLY A 27 8.96 7.86 16.70
N LEU A 28 8.20 6.78 16.61
CA LEU A 28 6.95 6.74 15.82
C LEU A 28 5.70 7.11 16.63
N ASP A 29 5.84 7.34 17.94
CA ASP A 29 4.73 7.75 18.78
C ASP A 29 4.24 9.15 18.38
N TRP A 30 2.94 9.38 18.56
CA TRP A 30 2.28 10.60 18.10
C TRP A 30 2.81 11.87 18.78
N ALA A 31 3.21 11.78 20.06
CA ALA A 31 3.77 12.90 20.78
C ALA A 31 5.13 13.32 20.17
N SER A 32 6.00 12.35 19.89
CA SER A 32 7.28 12.56 19.22
C SER A 32 7.11 13.12 17.82
N VAL A 33 6.15 12.61 17.04
CA VAL A 33 5.79 13.15 15.71
C VAL A 33 5.45 14.63 15.82
N ARG A 34 4.54 15.01 16.71
CA ARG A 34 4.09 16.40 16.88
C ARG A 34 5.22 17.34 17.32
N ALA A 35 6.14 16.85 18.14
CA ALA A 35 7.21 17.67 18.70
C ALA A 35 8.39 17.91 17.75
N SER A 36 8.63 17.01 16.78
CA SER A 36 9.91 16.94 16.07
C SER A 36 9.82 16.95 14.55
N LEU A 37 8.61 16.98 13.96
CA LEU A 37 8.48 16.97 12.51
C LEU A 37 8.98 18.30 11.92
N PRO A 38 10.03 18.31 11.07
CA PRO A 38 10.49 19.54 10.44
C PRO A 38 9.53 19.96 9.33
N CYS A 39 9.62 21.22 8.92
CA CYS A 39 8.99 21.70 7.71
C CYS A 39 9.63 20.98 6.51
N TRP A 40 8.80 20.39 5.67
CA TRP A 40 9.26 19.67 4.47
C TRP A 40 9.40 20.59 3.24
N ASN A 41 9.24 21.91 3.42
CA ASN A 41 9.62 22.88 2.42
C ASN A 41 11.15 22.98 2.37
N ALA A 42 11.75 22.70 1.21
CA ALA A 42 13.20 22.57 1.03
C ALA A 42 13.99 23.82 1.46
N GLY A 43 13.37 25.00 1.46
CA GLY A 43 14.01 26.26 1.86
C GLY A 43 13.74 26.71 3.31
N CYS A 44 12.93 26.00 4.09
CA CYS A 44 12.55 26.45 5.44
C CYS A 44 13.26 25.65 6.55
N GLY A 45 13.15 24.32 6.53
CA GLY A 45 13.77 23.46 7.55
C GLY A 45 13.29 23.68 9.00
N SER A 46 12.35 24.60 9.23
CA SER A 46 11.86 24.97 10.56
C SER A 46 11.28 23.79 11.32
N LYS A 47 11.54 23.71 12.63
CA LYS A 47 10.92 22.74 13.54
C LYS A 47 9.59 23.24 14.12
N HIS A 48 9.19 24.47 13.81
CA HIS A 48 7.97 25.09 14.31
C HIS A 48 6.78 24.66 13.43
N THR A 49 6.50 23.36 13.40
CA THR A 49 5.37 22.81 12.65
C THR A 49 4.23 22.41 13.58
N ARG A 50 3.00 22.76 13.18
CA ARG A 50 1.77 22.24 13.76
C ARG A 50 1.41 20.97 13.00
N VAL A 51 1.52 19.84 13.69
CA VAL A 51 1.07 18.55 13.15
C VAL A 51 -0.26 18.20 13.78
N GLU A 52 -1.28 18.15 12.94
CA GLU A 52 -2.60 17.69 13.32
C GLU A 52 -2.84 16.35 12.67
N ALA A 53 -3.33 15.39 13.46
CA ALA A 53 -4.03 14.27 12.90
C ALA A 53 -5.31 14.88 12.37
N LEU A 54 -5.49 14.91 11.05
CA LEU A 54 -6.76 15.30 10.48
C LEU A 54 -7.72 14.11 10.67
N PRO A 55 -8.71 14.17 11.57
CA PRO A 55 -9.77 13.17 11.60
C PRO A 55 -10.62 13.36 10.34
N PHE A 56 -10.31 12.62 9.26
CA PHE A 56 -11.06 12.41 8.02
C PHE A 56 -12.12 13.47 7.61
N SER A 57 -11.82 14.75 7.74
CA SER A 57 -12.77 15.82 7.41
C SER A 57 -12.01 17.09 7.10
N GLN A 58 -11.92 17.42 5.80
CA GLN A 58 -12.77 18.49 5.24
C GLN A 58 -12.51 18.72 3.74
N ASP A 59 -11.51 18.08 3.12
CA ASP A 59 -11.47 17.91 1.66
C ASP A 59 -11.80 16.46 1.28
N ARG A 60 -13.11 16.22 1.05
CA ARG A 60 -13.75 14.94 1.39
C ARG A 60 -13.76 13.90 0.29
N VAL A 61 -13.88 14.26 -0.99
CA VAL A 61 -14.27 13.26 -2.01
C VAL A 61 -13.08 12.55 -2.62
N GLU A 62 -12.09 13.30 -3.14
CA GLU A 62 -10.94 12.70 -3.80
C GLU A 62 -10.07 11.91 -2.82
N LEU A 63 -9.88 12.41 -1.59
CA LEU A 63 -9.14 11.71 -0.55
C LEU A 63 -9.86 10.46 -0.04
N ARG A 64 -11.21 10.49 0.09
CA ARG A 64 -11.98 9.27 0.38
C ARG A 64 -11.87 8.26 -0.73
N ARG A 65 -11.92 8.72 -1.99
CA ARG A 65 -11.79 7.86 -3.16
C ARG A 65 -10.42 7.19 -3.20
N LYS A 66 -9.34 7.96 -3.11
CA LYS A 66 -7.96 7.42 -3.06
C LYS A 66 -7.79 6.44 -1.91
N ARG A 67 -8.33 6.72 -0.72
CA ARG A 67 -8.26 5.79 0.41
C ARG A 67 -9.07 4.51 0.16
N ALA A 68 -10.29 4.63 -0.35
CA ALA A 68 -11.12 3.47 -0.68
C ALA A 68 -10.44 2.60 -1.74
N GLU A 69 -9.83 3.21 -2.75
CA GLU A 69 -9.01 2.54 -3.76
C GLU A 69 -7.82 1.80 -3.12
N THR A 70 -7.06 2.45 -2.23
CA THR A 70 -5.94 1.79 -1.52
C THR A 70 -6.41 0.63 -0.63
N ILE A 71 -7.49 0.81 0.12
CA ILE A 71 -8.05 -0.25 0.98
C ILE A 71 -8.51 -1.44 0.12
N LEU A 72 -9.25 -1.19 -0.96
CA LEU A 72 -9.72 -2.25 -1.86
C LEU A 72 -8.55 -2.99 -2.51
N MET A 73 -7.52 -2.26 -2.95
CA MET A 73 -6.30 -2.83 -3.51
C MET A 73 -5.57 -3.71 -2.49
N ASN A 74 -5.32 -3.23 -1.27
CA ASN A 74 -4.63 -4.00 -0.24
C ASN A 74 -5.45 -5.22 0.20
N LEU A 75 -6.78 -5.11 0.31
CA LEU A 75 -7.64 -6.27 0.59
C LEU A 75 -7.56 -7.32 -0.52
N ALA A 76 -7.56 -6.88 -1.79
CA ALA A 76 -7.38 -7.80 -2.92
C ALA A 76 -6.00 -8.48 -2.85
N LEU A 77 -4.94 -7.75 -2.53
CA LEU A 77 -3.60 -8.32 -2.32
C LEU A 77 -3.58 -9.32 -1.17
N SER A 78 -4.23 -9.05 -0.04
CA SER A 78 -4.33 -10.01 1.07
C SER A 78 -4.99 -11.32 0.66
N VAL A 79 -6.03 -11.27 -0.18
CA VAL A 79 -6.68 -12.47 -0.73
C VAL A 79 -5.70 -13.27 -1.60
N LEU A 80 -4.95 -12.60 -2.48
CA LEU A 80 -3.96 -13.26 -3.33
C LEU A 80 -2.77 -13.81 -2.53
N HIS A 81 -2.30 -13.06 -1.54
CA HIS A 81 -1.25 -13.48 -0.63
C HIS A 81 -1.68 -14.76 0.10
N ALA A 82 -2.81 -14.74 0.78
CA ALA A 82 -3.34 -15.92 1.48
C ALA A 82 -3.53 -17.12 0.53
N ALA A 83 -4.02 -16.88 -0.69
CA ALA A 83 -4.19 -17.93 -1.69
C ALA A 83 -2.86 -18.53 -2.16
N SER A 84 -1.77 -17.76 -2.16
CA SER A 84 -0.43 -18.21 -2.56
C SER A 84 0.22 -19.15 -1.55
N TYR A 85 -0.21 -19.13 -0.28
CA TYR A 85 0.29 -20.02 0.78
C TYR A 85 -0.65 -21.19 1.11
N ARG A 86 -1.70 -21.41 0.31
CA ARG A 86 -2.61 -22.53 0.51
C ARG A 86 -1.90 -23.88 0.38
N GLU A 87 -2.32 -24.82 1.19
CA GLU A 87 -1.93 -26.23 1.11
C GLU A 87 -2.26 -26.81 -0.28
N LYS A 88 -1.56 -27.90 -0.65
CA LYS A 88 -1.63 -28.50 -1.99
C LYS A 88 -3.06 -28.84 -2.41
N ASP A 89 -3.86 -29.38 -1.48
CA ASP A 89 -5.19 -29.90 -1.77
C ASP A 89 -6.28 -28.84 -1.72
N VAL A 90 -5.93 -27.59 -1.36
CA VAL A 90 -6.89 -26.49 -1.30
C VAL A 90 -6.85 -25.72 -2.63
N PRO A 91 -8.00 -25.61 -3.34
CA PRO A 91 -8.06 -24.88 -4.60
C PRO A 91 -7.62 -23.42 -4.47
N ILE A 92 -6.79 -22.95 -5.39
CA ILE A 92 -6.37 -21.53 -5.47
C ILE A 92 -7.35 -20.75 -6.37
N ALA A 93 -7.78 -21.32 -7.49
CA ALA A 93 -8.68 -20.70 -8.46
C ALA A 93 -10.14 -20.56 -7.97
N THR A 94 -10.35 -19.87 -6.86
CA THR A 94 -11.67 -19.62 -6.27
C THR A 94 -12.30 -18.32 -6.79
N PRO A 95 -13.62 -18.13 -6.65
CA PRO A 95 -14.29 -16.87 -7.00
C PRO A 95 -13.66 -15.63 -6.36
N ASP A 96 -13.22 -15.73 -5.10
CA ASP A 96 -12.57 -14.62 -4.38
C ASP A 96 -11.25 -14.20 -5.03
N VAL A 97 -10.43 -15.16 -5.46
CA VAL A 97 -9.18 -14.88 -6.18
C VAL A 97 -9.47 -14.22 -7.52
N ARG A 98 -10.47 -14.71 -8.26
CA ARG A 98 -10.89 -14.08 -9.52
C ARG A 98 -11.39 -12.64 -9.30
N LEU A 99 -12.16 -12.41 -8.24
CA LEU A 99 -12.64 -11.08 -7.87
C LEU A 99 -11.48 -10.15 -7.50
N ALA A 100 -10.54 -10.63 -6.67
CA ALA A 100 -9.36 -9.88 -6.27
C ALA A 100 -8.51 -9.45 -7.50
N LEU A 101 -8.25 -10.35 -8.44
CA LEU A 101 -7.55 -10.01 -9.70
C LEU A 101 -8.30 -8.93 -10.49
N ARG A 102 -9.64 -9.00 -10.53
CA ARG A 102 -10.47 -8.01 -11.23
C ARG A 102 -10.48 -6.65 -10.54
N VAL A 103 -10.37 -6.61 -9.21
CA VAL A 103 -10.17 -5.38 -8.43
C VAL A 103 -8.79 -4.78 -8.72
N LEU A 104 -7.76 -5.59 -8.95
CA LEU A 104 -6.41 -5.11 -9.24
C LEU A 104 -6.22 -4.60 -10.69
N TYR A 105 -7.06 -5.04 -11.62
CA TYR A 105 -6.98 -4.70 -13.04
C TYR A 105 -6.87 -3.20 -13.34
N PRO A 106 -7.67 -2.28 -12.74
CA PRO A 106 -7.56 -0.86 -13.03
C PRO A 106 -6.22 -0.23 -12.59
N TYR A 107 -5.52 -0.84 -11.64
CA TYR A 107 -4.26 -0.34 -11.09
C TYR A 107 -3.04 -0.86 -11.84
N LEU A 108 -3.18 -2.01 -12.48
CA LEU A 108 -2.16 -2.65 -13.30
C LEU A 108 -2.46 -2.37 -14.76
N ARG A 109 -1.73 -1.44 -15.36
CA ARG A 109 -1.89 -1.07 -16.78
C ARG A 109 -1.65 -2.25 -17.75
N ASP A 110 -0.99 -3.30 -17.27
CA ASP A 110 -0.67 -4.52 -18.01
C ASP A 110 -1.31 -5.74 -17.35
N GLU A 111 -2.14 -6.46 -18.11
CA GLU A 111 -2.85 -7.66 -17.66
C GLU A 111 -1.91 -8.87 -17.51
N THR A 112 -0.69 -8.81 -18.05
CA THR A 112 0.26 -9.93 -18.08
C THR A 112 0.51 -10.52 -16.70
N HIS A 113 0.66 -9.68 -15.67
CA HIS A 113 0.85 -10.13 -14.29
C HIS A 113 -0.38 -10.84 -13.73
N LEU A 114 -1.58 -10.32 -14.03
CA LEU A 114 -2.85 -10.92 -13.58
C LEU A 114 -3.13 -12.25 -14.27
N ARG A 115 -2.85 -12.35 -15.57
CA ARG A 115 -2.98 -13.60 -16.33
C ARG A 115 -1.98 -14.65 -15.86
N SER A 116 -0.75 -14.24 -15.58
CA SER A 116 0.29 -15.15 -15.06
C SER A 116 -0.12 -15.72 -13.71
N TYR A 117 -0.70 -14.91 -12.83
CA TYR A 117 -1.25 -15.39 -11.56
C TYR A 117 -2.40 -16.37 -11.79
N TRP A 118 -3.37 -16.02 -12.63
CA TRP A 118 -4.51 -16.91 -12.90
C TRP A 118 -4.09 -18.24 -13.53
N ALA A 119 -3.12 -18.22 -14.45
CA ALA A 119 -2.57 -19.43 -15.07
C ALA A 119 -1.95 -20.36 -14.02
N ALA A 120 -1.16 -19.81 -13.09
CA ALA A 120 -0.61 -20.56 -11.97
C ALA A 120 -1.69 -21.08 -11.01
N ALA A 121 -2.76 -20.31 -10.79
CA ALA A 121 -3.85 -20.69 -9.89
C ALA A 121 -4.71 -21.87 -10.41
N VAL A 122 -4.80 -22.02 -11.74
CA VAL A 122 -5.58 -23.08 -12.40
C VAL A 122 -4.72 -24.30 -12.73
N ALA A 123 -3.39 -24.14 -12.79
CA ALA A 123 -2.48 -25.25 -13.04
C ALA A 123 -2.60 -26.32 -11.94
N PRO A 124 -2.61 -27.62 -12.30
CA PRO A 124 -2.46 -28.69 -11.33
C PRO A 124 -1.19 -28.48 -10.51
N ARG A 125 -1.28 -28.68 -9.20
CA ARG A 125 -0.12 -28.61 -8.31
C ARG A 125 0.36 -30.02 -8.02
N ASP A 126 1.53 -30.38 -8.54
CA ASP A 126 2.16 -31.65 -8.20
C ASP A 126 3.00 -31.50 -6.93
N HIS A 127 3.54 -30.31 -6.70
CA HIS A 127 4.39 -29.99 -5.57
C HIS A 127 3.97 -28.72 -4.81
N ALA A 128 4.43 -28.59 -3.57
CA ALA A 128 4.11 -27.44 -2.72
C ALA A 128 4.65 -26.12 -3.30
N TRP A 129 5.77 -26.16 -4.03
CA TRP A 129 6.40 -24.99 -4.68
C TRP A 129 5.72 -24.55 -5.98
N ASP A 130 4.76 -25.31 -6.51
CA ASP A 130 3.94 -24.92 -7.68
C ASP A 130 2.86 -23.90 -7.27
N SER A 131 3.20 -22.99 -6.36
CA SER A 131 2.27 -22.01 -5.79
C SER A 131 2.22 -20.72 -6.61
N CYS A 132 1.29 -19.84 -6.26
CA CYS A 132 1.14 -18.52 -6.89
C CYS A 132 2.10 -17.46 -6.33
N HIS A 133 3.11 -17.84 -5.54
CA HIS A 133 3.99 -16.89 -4.87
C HIS A 133 4.78 -16.00 -5.84
N ARG A 134 5.41 -16.58 -6.87
CA ARG A 134 6.16 -15.77 -7.87
C ARG A 134 5.26 -14.82 -8.66
N PRO A 135 4.10 -15.25 -9.19
CA PRO A 135 3.14 -14.33 -9.80
C PRO A 135 2.64 -13.25 -8.84
N TYR A 136 2.44 -13.57 -7.57
CA TYR A 136 2.06 -12.60 -6.53
C TYR A 136 3.13 -11.51 -6.35
N GLU A 137 4.39 -11.90 -6.15
CA GLU A 137 5.50 -10.95 -6.02
C GLU A 137 5.62 -10.02 -7.24
N ALA A 138 5.41 -10.56 -8.45
CA ALA A 138 5.42 -9.77 -9.67
C ALA A 138 4.29 -8.72 -9.72
N ILE A 139 3.09 -9.06 -9.23
CA ILE A 139 1.97 -8.11 -9.08
C ILE A 139 2.36 -6.99 -8.10
N VAL A 140 2.88 -7.34 -6.92
CA VAL A 140 3.27 -6.36 -5.90
C VAL A 140 4.37 -5.44 -6.42
N ALA A 141 5.39 -5.99 -7.06
CA ALA A 141 6.47 -5.22 -7.67
C ALA A 141 5.94 -4.25 -8.75
N ALA A 142 4.97 -4.68 -9.57
CA ALA A 142 4.36 -3.83 -10.58
C ALA A 142 3.56 -2.66 -9.96
N LEU A 143 2.79 -2.92 -8.90
CA LEU A 143 2.05 -1.87 -8.17
C LEU A 143 3.00 -0.85 -7.53
N LEU A 144 4.07 -1.31 -6.89
CA LEU A 144 5.10 -0.45 -6.30
C LEU A 144 5.80 0.40 -7.38
N LYS A 145 6.11 -0.19 -8.54
CA LYS A 145 6.69 0.53 -9.69
C LYS A 145 5.75 1.62 -10.24
N CYS A 146 4.44 1.41 -10.14
CA CYS A 146 3.42 2.41 -10.47
C CYS A 146 3.25 3.50 -9.39
N GLY A 147 4.00 3.45 -8.29
CA GLY A 147 3.93 4.42 -7.20
C GLY A 147 2.71 4.24 -6.29
N LEU A 148 2.10 3.05 -6.28
CA LEU A 148 0.95 2.74 -5.44
C LEU A 148 1.40 2.24 -4.06
N THR A 149 0.61 2.55 -3.04
CA THR A 149 0.92 2.20 -1.64
C THR A 149 0.42 0.80 -1.30
N VAL A 150 1.35 -0.16 -1.19
CA VAL A 150 1.07 -1.53 -0.70
C VAL A 150 1.45 -1.65 0.77
N ASP A 151 0.62 -2.31 1.59
CA ASP A 151 0.91 -2.52 3.01
C ASP A 151 2.19 -3.35 3.21
N ALA A 152 2.98 -3.03 4.24
CA ALA A 152 4.31 -3.61 4.43
C ALA A 152 4.31 -5.14 4.58
N GLU A 153 3.26 -5.71 5.16
CA GLU A 153 3.08 -7.16 5.34
C GLU A 153 2.81 -7.91 4.03
N LEU A 154 2.47 -7.17 2.96
CA LEU A 154 2.13 -7.70 1.64
C LEU A 154 3.27 -7.49 0.63
N ARG A 155 4.40 -6.92 1.05
CA ARG A 155 5.58 -6.64 0.23
C ARG A 155 6.57 -7.80 0.21
#